data_AF-A0A954ZSB8-F1
#
_entry.id   AF-A0A954ZSB8-F1
#
_cell.length_a   1.000
_cell.length_b   1.000
_cell.length_c   1.000
_cell.angle_alpha   90.00
_cell.angle_beta   90.00
_cell.angle_gamma   90.00
#
_symmetry.space_group_name_H-M   'P 1'
#
loop_
_entity.id
_entity.type
_entity.pdbx_description
1 polymer ?
#
loop_
_entity_poly.entity_id
_entity_poly.type
_entity_poly.pdbx_seq_one_letter_code
_entity_poly.pdbx_strand_id
1 'polypeptide(L)'
;MNRRNARSLSLSLTPALLLLLAGCADNSRRHAEADNAIEPAPAHIYQSSPKAAKPAQHDEFVLGESFDQDAVPSYYEPVSRLSIEQIRAELESMYDQDGTLVRATFDHEAQPEVSSTVRAIDQAHSNRLKEIVEHIGWPTRDLVGMKATQAAYMVIQHAGHDVEFQNKCLGMIVDLVAQGELPASYVALLTDRIRVFSNQPQVFGTQMTMRRNESGLLVPSPSVPIEDPTHLNDRRALMGMVPHEQFVEAIQLAYEASLSEPNSAFASMEADSE
;
A
#
# COMPACT_ATOMS: atom_id res chain seq x y z
N MET A 1 -2.75 44.91 -24.36
CA MET A 1 -2.37 43.49 -24.47
C MET A 1 -2.92 42.76 -23.26
N ASN A 2 -3.58 41.63 -23.50
CA ASN A 2 -4.45 40.93 -22.57
C ASN A 2 -3.78 39.62 -22.10
N ARG A 3 -4.26 39.07 -20.98
CA ARG A 3 -4.02 37.73 -20.37
C ARG A 3 -2.91 37.64 -19.32
N ARG A 4 -3.09 36.98 -18.17
CA ARG A 4 -4.22 36.33 -17.48
C ARG A 4 -3.68 36.02 -16.07
N ASN A 5 -4.33 36.52 -15.02
CA ASN A 5 -3.99 36.19 -13.63
C ASN A 5 -4.21 34.69 -13.38
N ALA A 6 -3.18 34.04 -12.83
CA ALA A 6 -3.23 32.68 -12.33
C ALA A 6 -4.29 32.59 -11.21
N ARG A 7 -5.32 31.77 -11.43
CA ARG A 7 -6.22 31.34 -10.37
C ARG A 7 -5.51 30.21 -9.63
N SER A 8 -5.17 30.44 -8.36
CA SER A 8 -4.84 29.37 -7.42
C SER A 8 -6.05 28.44 -7.33
N LEU A 9 -5.89 27.20 -7.81
CA LEU A 9 -6.87 26.14 -7.56
C LEU A 9 -6.64 25.65 -6.13
N SER A 10 -7.29 26.31 -5.17
CA SER A 10 -7.55 25.73 -3.86
C SER A 10 -8.54 24.58 -4.07
N LEU A 11 -8.05 23.33 -4.16
CA LEU A 11 -8.94 22.17 -4.08
C LEU A 11 -9.35 22.03 -2.61
N SER A 12 -10.56 22.50 -2.31
CA SER A 12 -11.22 22.28 -1.03
C SER A 12 -11.28 20.79 -0.71
N LEU A 13 -10.92 20.41 0.53
CA LEU A 13 -11.25 19.10 1.09
C LEU A 13 -12.71 18.78 0.76
N THR A 14 -12.98 17.58 0.25
CA THR A 14 -14.35 17.17 -0.08
C THR A 14 -15.21 17.18 1.20
N PRO A 15 -16.51 17.48 1.10
CA PRO A 15 -17.40 17.54 2.28
C PRO A 15 -17.38 16.26 3.13
N ALA A 16 -17.14 15.09 2.51
CA ALA A 16 -16.98 13.81 3.20
C ALA A 16 -15.75 13.77 4.12
N LEU A 17 -14.63 14.38 3.70
CA LEU A 17 -13.41 14.47 4.51
C LEU A 17 -13.55 15.47 5.66
N LEU A 18 -14.37 16.52 5.49
CA LEU A 18 -14.75 17.47 6.55
C LEU A 18 -15.69 16.86 7.61
N LEU A 19 -16.57 15.93 7.22
CA LEU A 19 -17.48 15.23 8.14
C LEU A 19 -16.74 14.26 9.07
N LEU A 20 -15.67 13.61 8.59
CA LEU A 20 -14.78 12.81 9.44
C LEU A 20 -14.14 13.63 10.57
N LEU A 21 -13.80 14.90 10.33
CA LEU A 21 -13.15 15.78 11.32
C LEU A 21 -14.08 16.13 12.50
N ALA A 22 -15.40 15.93 12.38
CA ALA A 22 -16.36 16.21 13.44
C ALA A 22 -16.66 14.99 14.35
N GLY A 23 -16.22 13.77 13.99
CA GLY A 23 -16.64 12.53 14.63
C GLY A 23 -15.59 11.80 15.50
N CYS A 24 -14.32 12.20 15.49
CA CYS A 24 -13.22 11.43 16.09
C CYS A 24 -12.96 11.71 17.59
N ALA A 25 -14.00 11.72 18.42
CA ALA A 25 -13.84 11.66 19.87
C ALA A 25 -14.36 10.30 20.37
N ASP A 26 -13.55 9.56 21.13
CA ASP A 26 -13.84 8.27 21.79
C ASP A 26 -13.78 6.96 20.97
N ASN A 27 -12.59 6.53 20.51
CA ASN A 27 -12.43 5.13 20.07
C ASN A 27 -11.14 4.39 20.50
N SER A 28 -10.32 4.95 21.39
CA SER A 28 -9.05 4.33 21.83
C SER A 28 -9.19 3.06 22.68
N ARG A 29 -10.41 2.61 23.01
CA ARG A 29 -10.65 1.53 24.00
C ARG A 29 -10.98 0.14 23.43
N ARG A 30 -11.24 -0.02 22.13
CA ARG A 30 -11.65 -1.33 21.56
C ARG A 30 -10.52 -2.20 21.00
N HIS A 31 -9.28 -1.69 20.90
CA HIS A 31 -8.19 -2.37 20.20
C HIS A 31 -7.35 -3.33 21.06
N ALA A 32 -7.57 -3.41 22.37
CA ALA A 32 -6.60 -4.01 23.30
C ALA A 32 -6.79 -5.50 23.66
N GLU A 33 -7.82 -6.21 23.17
CA GLU A 33 -8.24 -7.49 23.80
C GLU A 33 -8.24 -8.76 22.92
N ALA A 34 -7.61 -8.80 21.75
CA ALA A 34 -7.66 -10.01 20.92
C ALA A 34 -6.32 -10.42 20.28
N ASP A 35 -5.30 -10.63 21.13
CA ASP A 35 -4.13 -11.46 20.77
C ASP A 35 -4.13 -12.70 21.68
N ASN A 36 -4.62 -13.83 21.15
CA ASN A 36 -4.09 -15.17 21.42
C ASN A 36 -4.93 -16.25 20.74
N ALA A 37 -4.33 -16.88 19.72
CA ALA A 37 -4.48 -18.26 19.23
C ALA A 37 -4.47 -18.30 17.70
N ILE A 38 -3.28 -18.43 17.11
CA ILE A 38 -3.08 -18.69 15.68
C ILE A 38 -3.03 -20.21 15.50
N GLU A 39 -4.09 -20.81 14.96
CA GLU A 39 -3.99 -22.12 14.33
C GLU A 39 -3.73 -21.94 12.82
N PRO A 40 -2.82 -22.72 12.20
CA PRO A 40 -2.53 -22.59 10.78
C PRO A 40 -3.73 -23.07 9.93
N ALA A 41 -4.07 -22.29 8.91
CA ALA A 41 -5.10 -22.61 7.93
C ALA A 41 -4.78 -23.93 7.18
N PRO A 42 -5.79 -24.74 6.83
CA PRO A 42 -5.58 -26.03 6.19
C PRO A 42 -5.00 -25.90 4.78
N ALA A 43 -3.91 -26.62 4.54
CA ALA A 43 -3.11 -26.60 3.31
C ALA A 43 -3.75 -27.40 2.16
N HIS A 44 -4.93 -27.03 1.64
CA HIS A 44 -5.51 -27.73 0.48
C HIS A 44 -6.39 -26.85 -0.43
N ILE A 45 -5.84 -25.81 -1.10
CA ILE A 45 -6.46 -25.20 -2.29
C ILE A 45 -5.41 -24.76 -3.33
N TYR A 46 -4.39 -25.58 -3.59
CA TYR A 46 -3.42 -25.30 -4.66
C TYR A 46 -3.04 -26.57 -5.43
N GLN A 47 -3.07 -26.49 -6.75
CA GLN A 47 -2.35 -27.40 -7.63
C GLN A 47 -1.37 -26.57 -8.47
N SER A 48 -0.08 -26.60 -8.13
CA SER A 48 0.96 -26.38 -9.12
C SER A 48 0.86 -27.51 -10.14
N SER A 49 0.57 -27.21 -11.40
CA SER A 49 0.78 -28.21 -12.46
C SER A 49 2.27 -28.23 -12.82
N PRO A 50 2.95 -29.39 -12.74
CA PRO A 50 4.26 -29.54 -13.37
C PRO A 50 4.01 -29.82 -14.85
N LYS A 51 4.14 -28.81 -15.70
CA LYS A 51 4.23 -29.03 -17.14
C LYS A 51 5.62 -28.63 -17.60
N ALA A 52 6.48 -29.63 -17.75
CA ALA A 52 7.76 -29.49 -18.41
C ALA A 52 7.55 -28.95 -19.83
N ALA A 53 7.80 -27.66 -20.02
CA ALA A 53 7.85 -27.04 -21.33
C ALA A 53 9.28 -27.15 -21.87
N LYS A 54 9.38 -27.70 -23.09
CA LYS A 54 10.62 -27.78 -23.88
C LYS A 54 11.27 -26.39 -23.99
N PRO A 55 12.60 -26.27 -23.95
CA PRO A 55 13.26 -24.98 -24.12
C PRO A 55 12.95 -24.44 -25.52
N ALA A 56 12.35 -23.26 -25.59
CA ALA A 56 12.21 -22.52 -26.84
C ALA A 56 13.58 -21.94 -27.20
N GLN A 57 14.12 -22.38 -28.34
CA GLN A 57 15.26 -21.74 -28.98
C GLN A 57 14.77 -20.50 -29.71
N HIS A 58 15.04 -19.31 -29.18
CA HIS A 58 15.01 -18.08 -29.96
C HIS A 58 16.17 -17.18 -29.55
N ASP A 59 17.16 -17.09 -30.45
CA ASP A 59 18.24 -16.11 -30.46
C ASP A 59 17.64 -14.72 -30.77
N GLU A 60 17.01 -14.08 -29.79
CA GLU A 60 16.76 -12.63 -29.83
C GLU A 60 16.58 -12.12 -28.38
N PHE A 61 17.64 -11.52 -27.83
CA PHE A 61 17.65 -10.96 -26.49
C PHE A 61 16.84 -9.65 -26.46
N VAL A 62 15.57 -9.72 -26.06
CA VAL A 62 14.73 -8.54 -25.78
C VAL A 62 14.92 -8.16 -24.31
N LEU A 63 15.62 -7.05 -24.05
CA LEU A 63 15.70 -6.43 -22.72
C LEU A 63 14.29 -5.98 -22.29
N GLY A 64 13.65 -6.72 -21.37
CA GLY A 64 12.42 -6.25 -20.73
C GLY A 64 11.38 -7.31 -20.31
N GLU A 65 11.52 -8.58 -20.68
CA GLU A 65 10.47 -9.58 -20.40
C GLU A 65 11.01 -10.94 -19.91
N SER A 66 11.92 -10.93 -18.93
CA SER A 66 11.99 -12.08 -18.01
C SER A 66 11.31 -11.65 -16.71
N PHE A 67 10.27 -12.38 -16.33
CA PHE A 67 9.62 -12.35 -15.03
C PHE A 67 9.15 -13.76 -14.75
N ASP A 68 9.17 -14.18 -13.49
CA ASP A 68 8.72 -15.51 -13.11
C ASP A 68 7.19 -15.58 -13.24
N GLN A 69 6.70 -16.12 -14.34
CA GLN A 69 5.27 -16.30 -14.58
C GLN A 69 4.63 -17.22 -13.53
N ASP A 70 5.39 -18.13 -12.93
CA ASP A 70 4.88 -19.06 -11.92
C ASP A 70 4.69 -18.39 -10.56
N ALA A 71 5.29 -17.21 -10.34
CA ALA A 71 5.13 -16.40 -9.13
C ALA A 71 3.88 -15.50 -9.16
N VAL A 72 3.30 -15.25 -10.34
CA VAL A 72 2.11 -14.38 -10.48
C VAL A 72 0.83 -15.19 -10.21
N PRO A 73 0.01 -14.80 -9.22
CA PRO A 73 -1.21 -15.54 -8.91
C PRO A 73 -2.21 -15.45 -10.06
N SER A 74 -2.87 -16.58 -10.33
CA SER A 74 -3.92 -16.67 -11.34
C SER A 74 -5.24 -17.07 -10.69
N TYR A 75 -6.28 -16.25 -10.92
CA TYR A 75 -7.63 -16.44 -10.36
C TYR A 75 -8.57 -16.91 -11.47
N TYR A 76 -8.87 -18.21 -11.51
CA TYR A 76 -9.67 -18.81 -12.59
C TYR A 76 -11.17 -18.86 -12.30
N GLU A 77 -11.56 -18.97 -11.03
CA GLU A 77 -12.97 -19.01 -10.63
C GLU A 77 -13.50 -17.59 -10.36
N PRO A 78 -14.65 -17.21 -10.94
CA PRO A 78 -15.25 -15.91 -10.66
C PRO A 78 -15.66 -15.83 -9.19
N VAL A 79 -15.47 -14.65 -8.58
CA VAL A 79 -15.81 -14.41 -7.16
C VAL A 79 -17.26 -14.82 -6.84
N SER A 80 -18.19 -14.69 -7.79
CA SER A 80 -19.60 -15.08 -7.63
C SER A 80 -19.84 -16.56 -7.32
N ARG A 81 -18.84 -17.43 -7.52
CA ARG A 81 -18.89 -18.86 -7.18
C ARG A 81 -18.22 -19.19 -5.85
N LEU A 82 -17.58 -18.21 -5.21
CA LEU A 82 -16.87 -18.40 -3.97
C LEU A 82 -17.78 -18.12 -2.77
N SER A 83 -17.58 -18.90 -1.71
CA SER A 83 -18.09 -18.57 -0.40
C SER A 83 -17.28 -17.44 0.24
N ILE A 84 -17.85 -16.77 1.25
CA ILE A 84 -17.14 -15.76 2.06
C ILE A 84 -15.86 -16.33 2.69
N GLU A 85 -15.86 -17.60 3.09
CA GLU A 85 -14.67 -18.27 3.63
C GLU A 85 -13.55 -18.38 2.60
N GLN A 86 -13.89 -18.69 1.35
CA GLN A 86 -12.92 -18.74 0.25
C GLN A 86 -12.41 -17.35 -0.10
N ILE A 87 -13.27 -16.32 -0.09
CA ILE A 87 -12.85 -14.93 -0.30
C ILE A 87 -11.90 -14.47 0.82
N ARG A 88 -12.20 -14.80 2.09
CA ARG A 88 -11.28 -14.57 3.21
C ARG A 88 -9.92 -15.21 2.95
N ALA A 89 -9.90 -16.51 2.62
CA ALA A 89 -8.67 -17.24 2.38
C ALA A 89 -7.85 -16.65 1.21
N GLU A 90 -8.50 -16.20 0.13
CA GLU A 90 -7.82 -15.51 -0.96
C GLU A 90 -7.16 -14.20 -0.50
N LEU A 91 -7.89 -13.36 0.25
CA LEU A 91 -7.36 -12.09 0.78
C LEU A 91 -6.18 -12.34 1.73
N GLU A 92 -6.29 -13.28 2.66
CA GLU A 92 -5.21 -13.60 3.59
C GLU A 92 -3.96 -14.13 2.86
N SER A 93 -4.15 -14.91 1.78
CA SER A 93 -3.05 -15.36 0.92
C SER A 93 -2.35 -14.20 0.19
N MET A 94 -3.10 -13.19 -0.27
CA MET A 94 -2.50 -11.98 -0.86
C MET A 94 -1.58 -11.27 0.15
N TYR A 95 -1.99 -11.17 1.41
CA TYR A 95 -1.19 -10.56 2.48
C TYR A 95 0.12 -11.31 2.72
N ASP A 96 0.06 -12.64 2.77
CA ASP A 96 1.25 -13.47 3.03
C ASP A 96 2.24 -13.42 1.84
N GLN A 97 1.73 -13.27 0.61
CA GLN A 97 2.53 -13.07 -0.60
C GLN A 97 3.20 -11.69 -0.64
N ASP A 98 2.49 -10.63 -0.29
CA ASP A 98 3.03 -9.26 -0.21
C ASP A 98 4.21 -9.20 0.77
N GLY A 99 4.06 -9.77 1.97
CA GLY A 99 5.15 -9.84 2.96
C GLY A 99 6.38 -10.63 2.47
N THR A 100 6.19 -11.65 1.63
CA THR A 100 7.29 -12.43 1.03
C THR A 100 8.01 -11.66 -0.08
N LEU A 101 7.27 -10.91 -0.90
CA LEU A 101 7.82 -10.12 -2.01
C LEU A 101 8.57 -8.88 -1.52
N VAL A 102 8.05 -8.21 -0.49
CA VAL A 102 8.74 -7.14 0.21
C VAL A 102 10.09 -7.65 0.73
N ARG A 103 10.14 -8.86 1.32
CA ARG A 103 11.40 -9.47 1.77
C ARG A 103 12.34 -9.85 0.62
N ALA A 104 11.82 -10.40 -0.48
CA ALA A 104 12.62 -10.76 -1.64
C ALA A 104 13.18 -9.54 -2.41
N THR A 105 12.44 -8.42 -2.44
CA THR A 105 12.95 -7.15 -2.97
C THR A 105 14.01 -6.53 -2.06
N PHE A 106 14.01 -6.83 -0.76
CA PHE A 106 15.08 -6.42 0.15
C PHE A 106 16.37 -7.26 -0.01
N ASP A 107 16.25 -8.55 -0.31
CA ASP A 107 17.41 -9.44 -0.47
C ASP A 107 18.12 -9.28 -1.84
N HIS A 108 17.44 -8.70 -2.83
CA HIS A 108 17.95 -8.51 -4.19
C HIS A 108 17.80 -7.06 -4.64
N GLU A 109 18.86 -6.27 -4.45
CA GLU A 109 18.93 -4.89 -4.96
C GLU A 109 18.55 -4.80 -6.44
N ALA A 110 17.58 -3.91 -6.72
CA ALA A 110 17.33 -3.24 -8.00
C ALA A 110 17.44 -4.09 -9.28
N GLN A 111 17.14 -5.39 -9.24
CA GLN A 111 17.03 -6.17 -10.47
C GLN A 111 15.72 -5.83 -11.19
N PRO A 112 15.76 -5.41 -12.47
CA PRO A 112 14.57 -5.05 -13.22
C PRO A 112 13.48 -6.14 -13.27
N GLU A 113 13.89 -7.41 -13.23
CA GLU A 113 13.05 -8.61 -13.23
C GLU A 113 12.24 -8.79 -11.93
N VAL A 114 12.85 -8.49 -10.77
CA VAL A 114 12.13 -8.53 -9.48
C VAL A 114 11.08 -7.41 -9.46
N SER A 115 11.43 -6.23 -10.00
CA SER A 115 10.52 -5.09 -10.11
C SER A 115 9.35 -5.34 -11.07
N SER A 116 9.55 -6.03 -12.19
CA SER A 116 8.47 -6.41 -13.11
C SER A 116 7.54 -7.46 -12.51
N THR A 117 8.10 -8.45 -11.81
CA THR A 117 7.34 -9.52 -11.12
C THR A 117 6.43 -8.94 -10.02
N VAL A 118 6.96 -8.05 -9.16
CA VAL A 118 6.16 -7.36 -8.13
C VAL A 118 5.01 -6.57 -8.75
N ARG A 119 5.26 -5.80 -9.82
CA ARG A 119 4.19 -5.07 -10.53
C ARG A 119 3.11 -6.00 -11.09
N ALA A 120 3.50 -7.15 -11.63
CA ALA A 120 2.54 -8.13 -12.16
C ALA A 120 1.68 -8.73 -11.04
N ILE A 121 2.26 -8.99 -9.87
CA ILE A 121 1.53 -9.47 -8.70
C ILE A 121 0.59 -8.40 -8.15
N ASP A 122 1.07 -7.17 -7.97
CA ASP A 122 0.24 -6.02 -7.55
C ASP A 122 -0.96 -5.85 -8.47
N GLN A 123 -0.77 -5.99 -9.78
CA GLN A 123 -1.83 -5.91 -10.77
C GLN A 123 -2.81 -7.09 -10.67
N ALA A 124 -2.33 -8.32 -10.51
CA ALA A 124 -3.17 -9.49 -10.34
C ALA A 124 -4.03 -9.39 -9.07
N HIS A 125 -3.43 -9.02 -7.94
CA HIS A 125 -4.12 -8.79 -6.67
C HIS A 125 -5.14 -7.65 -6.78
N SER A 126 -4.77 -6.53 -7.39
CA SER A 126 -5.67 -5.36 -7.56
C SER A 126 -6.89 -5.72 -8.42
N ASN A 127 -6.70 -6.46 -9.50
CA ASN A 127 -7.79 -6.95 -10.33
C ASN A 127 -8.72 -7.88 -9.54
N ARG A 128 -8.16 -8.81 -8.77
CA ARG A 128 -8.97 -9.71 -7.95
C ARG A 128 -9.72 -8.97 -6.84
N LEU A 129 -9.08 -8.01 -6.17
CA LEU A 129 -9.73 -7.18 -5.17
C LEU A 129 -10.89 -6.39 -5.77
N LYS A 130 -10.76 -5.91 -7.02
CA LYS A 130 -11.85 -5.23 -7.72
C LYS A 130 -13.07 -6.14 -7.89
N GLU A 131 -12.87 -7.40 -8.33
CA GLU A 131 -13.96 -8.38 -8.43
C GLU A 131 -14.60 -8.65 -7.05
N ILE A 132 -13.79 -8.76 -5.99
CA ILE A 132 -14.27 -8.94 -4.62
C ILE A 132 -15.14 -7.75 -4.20
N VAL A 133 -14.63 -6.53 -4.40
CA VAL A 133 -15.34 -5.29 -4.04
C VAL A 133 -16.64 -5.13 -4.83
N GLU A 134 -16.67 -5.55 -6.10
CA GLU A 134 -17.89 -5.55 -6.91
C GLU A 134 -18.91 -6.57 -6.42
N HIS A 135 -18.47 -7.72 -5.91
CA HIS A 135 -19.36 -8.78 -5.46
C HIS A 135 -19.92 -8.56 -4.06
N ILE A 136 -19.09 -8.17 -3.10
CA ILE A 136 -19.44 -8.12 -1.67
C ILE A 136 -19.30 -6.73 -1.05
N GLY A 137 -18.90 -5.71 -1.82
CA GLY A 137 -18.49 -4.42 -1.26
C GLY A 137 -17.10 -4.49 -0.62
N TRP A 138 -16.74 -3.48 0.17
CA TRP A 138 -15.45 -3.52 0.88
C TRP A 138 -15.44 -4.71 1.87
N PRO A 139 -14.41 -5.56 1.87
CA PRO A 139 -14.34 -6.74 2.73
C PRO A 139 -14.08 -6.32 4.20
N THR A 140 -15.16 -6.09 4.94
CA THR A 140 -15.11 -5.63 6.35
C THR A 140 -14.74 -6.77 7.31
N ARG A 141 -14.32 -6.38 8.52
CA ARG A 141 -13.95 -7.32 9.59
C ARG A 141 -15.07 -8.32 9.89
N ASP A 142 -16.31 -7.86 9.93
CA ASP A 142 -17.43 -8.71 10.29
C ASP A 142 -17.77 -9.72 9.19
N LEU A 143 -17.42 -9.41 7.94
CA LEU A 143 -17.66 -10.29 6.80
C LEU A 143 -16.52 -11.30 6.61
N VAL A 144 -15.28 -10.82 6.57
CA VAL A 144 -14.11 -11.65 6.20
C VAL A 144 -13.07 -11.78 7.30
N GLY A 145 -13.23 -11.14 8.46
CA GLY A 145 -12.23 -11.15 9.53
C GLY A 145 -11.16 -10.06 9.38
N MET A 146 -10.44 -9.78 10.47
CA MET A 146 -9.49 -8.65 10.54
C MET A 146 -8.34 -8.79 9.55
N LYS A 147 -7.71 -9.98 9.47
CA LYS A 147 -6.54 -10.20 8.59
C LYS A 147 -6.90 -9.96 7.13
N ALA A 148 -8.02 -10.51 6.66
CA ALA A 148 -8.51 -10.30 5.29
C ALA A 148 -8.87 -8.83 4.99
N THR A 149 -9.46 -8.10 5.94
CA THR A 149 -9.70 -6.66 5.78
C THR A 149 -8.41 -5.86 5.67
N GLN A 150 -7.41 -6.19 6.48
CA GLN A 150 -6.07 -5.58 6.40
C GLN A 150 -5.39 -5.92 5.07
N ALA A 151 -5.55 -7.15 4.59
CA ALA A 151 -5.05 -7.56 3.28
C ALA A 151 -5.65 -6.76 2.13
N ALA A 152 -6.97 -6.57 2.12
CA ALA A 152 -7.63 -5.73 1.13
C ALA A 152 -7.11 -4.28 1.16
N TYR A 153 -6.87 -3.75 2.36
CA TYR A 153 -6.28 -2.42 2.51
C TYR A 153 -4.83 -2.35 2.02
N MET A 154 -4.03 -3.39 2.24
CA MET A 154 -2.68 -3.48 1.67
C MET A 154 -2.74 -3.51 0.15
N VAL A 155 -3.51 -4.43 -0.45
CA VAL A 155 -3.62 -4.55 -1.91
C VAL A 155 -4.00 -3.20 -2.56
N ILE A 156 -4.97 -2.46 -2.01
CA ILE A 156 -5.35 -1.17 -2.59
C ILE A 156 -4.25 -0.09 -2.49
N GLN A 157 -3.36 -0.15 -1.49
CA GLN A 157 -2.21 0.76 -1.38
C GLN A 157 -1.21 0.58 -2.53
N HIS A 158 -1.13 -0.62 -3.10
CA HIS A 158 -0.22 -0.99 -4.18
C HIS A 158 -0.87 -0.88 -5.58
N ALA A 159 -2.18 -0.60 -5.65
CA ALA A 159 -2.94 -0.44 -6.90
C ALA A 159 -2.67 0.89 -7.65
N GLY A 160 -1.43 1.40 -7.65
CA GLY A 160 -1.08 2.70 -8.23
C GLY A 160 -1.25 2.81 -9.75
N HIS A 161 -1.34 1.67 -10.45
CA HIS A 161 -1.66 1.60 -11.87
C HIS A 161 -3.15 1.91 -12.14
N ASP A 162 -4.01 1.88 -11.12
CA ASP A 162 -5.45 2.10 -11.22
C ASP A 162 -5.95 3.09 -10.15
N VAL A 163 -5.62 4.37 -10.36
CA VAL A 163 -6.02 5.48 -9.50
C VAL A 163 -7.54 5.63 -9.40
N GLU A 164 -8.30 5.27 -10.44
CA GLU A 164 -9.76 5.33 -10.41
C GLU A 164 -10.32 4.33 -9.39
N PHE A 165 -9.82 3.09 -9.41
CA PHE A 165 -10.19 2.08 -8.42
C PHE A 165 -9.77 2.48 -7.00
N GLN A 166 -8.56 3.04 -6.81
CA GLN A 166 -8.14 3.57 -5.51
C GLN A 166 -9.09 4.64 -4.97
N ASN A 167 -9.55 5.57 -5.82
CA ASN A 167 -10.51 6.60 -5.41
C ASN A 167 -11.88 6.02 -5.04
N LYS A 168 -12.36 5.02 -5.79
CA LYS A 168 -13.61 4.31 -5.47
C LYS A 168 -13.53 3.64 -4.09
N CYS A 169 -12.44 2.93 -3.82
CA CYS A 169 -12.20 2.28 -2.53
C CYS A 169 -11.98 3.29 -1.40
N LEU A 170 -11.29 4.40 -1.65
CA LEU A 170 -11.12 5.49 -0.67
C LEU A 170 -12.48 6.02 -0.20
N GLY A 171 -13.45 6.17 -1.10
CA GLY A 171 -14.82 6.55 -0.72
C GLY A 171 -15.46 5.56 0.25
N MET A 172 -15.36 4.26 -0.03
CA MET A 172 -15.87 3.21 0.87
C MET A 172 -15.15 3.20 2.22
N ILE A 173 -13.83 3.38 2.23
CA ILE A 173 -13.02 3.43 3.46
C ILE A 173 -13.40 4.65 4.30
N VAL A 174 -13.65 5.81 3.69
CA VAL A 174 -14.14 7.01 4.39
C VAL A 174 -15.45 6.72 5.13
N ASP A 175 -16.40 6.08 4.46
CA ASP A 175 -17.68 5.71 5.07
C ASP A 175 -17.50 4.71 6.23
N LEU A 176 -16.59 3.75 6.10
CA LEU A 176 -16.28 2.76 7.15
C LEU A 176 -15.56 3.37 8.34
N VAL A 177 -14.65 4.32 8.13
CA VAL A 177 -14.02 5.08 9.22
C VAL A 177 -15.07 5.90 9.97
N ALA A 178 -16.00 6.54 9.26
CA ALA A 178 -17.09 7.29 9.88
C ALA A 178 -18.01 6.41 10.75
N GLN A 179 -18.08 5.12 10.44
CA GLN A 179 -18.80 4.10 11.22
C GLN A 179 -17.94 3.49 12.35
N GLY A 180 -16.65 3.82 12.43
CA GLY A 180 -15.72 3.27 13.41
C GLY A 180 -15.24 1.85 13.11
N GLU A 181 -15.44 1.37 11.87
CA GLU A 181 -15.03 0.02 11.44
C GLU A 181 -13.58 -0.06 10.98
N LEU A 182 -13.00 1.07 10.55
CA LEU A 182 -11.60 1.19 10.14
C LEU A 182 -10.89 2.34 10.86
N PRO A 183 -9.55 2.27 11.02
CA PRO A 183 -8.76 3.38 11.57
C PRO A 183 -8.78 4.59 10.64
N ALA A 184 -8.91 5.80 11.20
CA ALA A 184 -8.89 7.05 10.43
C ALA A 184 -7.57 7.27 9.66
N SER A 185 -6.46 6.72 10.18
CA SER A 185 -5.16 6.75 9.50
C SER A 185 -5.17 6.07 8.12
N TYR A 186 -6.08 5.12 7.86
CA TYR A 186 -6.20 4.47 6.55
C TYR A 186 -6.64 5.45 5.46
N VAL A 187 -7.54 6.40 5.79
CA VAL A 187 -7.92 7.47 4.87
C VAL A 187 -6.72 8.35 4.56
N ALA A 188 -5.94 8.74 5.58
CA ALA A 188 -4.79 9.61 5.41
C ALA A 188 -3.70 8.99 4.52
N LEU A 189 -3.36 7.73 4.80
CA LEU A 189 -2.34 6.96 4.08
C LEU A 189 -2.73 6.76 2.61
N LEU A 190 -3.95 6.30 2.33
CA LEU A 190 -4.41 6.06 0.95
C LEU A 190 -4.60 7.38 0.18
N THR A 191 -5.06 8.44 0.83
CA THR A 191 -5.17 9.77 0.22
C THR A 191 -3.81 10.25 -0.30
N ASP A 192 -2.78 10.24 0.55
CA ASP A 192 -1.46 10.70 0.16
C ASP A 192 -0.82 9.76 -0.89
N ARG A 193 -1.06 8.45 -0.81
CA ARG A 193 -0.60 7.47 -1.81
C ARG A 193 -1.17 7.78 -3.20
N ILE A 194 -2.49 7.99 -3.31
CA ILE A 194 -3.16 8.39 -4.56
C ILE A 194 -2.58 9.71 -5.08
N ARG A 195 -2.35 10.67 -4.19
CA ARG A 195 -1.80 11.98 -4.56
C ARG A 195 -0.37 11.87 -5.07
N VAL A 196 0.48 11.03 -4.47
CA VAL A 196 1.82 10.75 -4.99
C VAL A 196 1.77 10.15 -6.39
N PHE A 197 0.92 9.14 -6.63
CA PHE A 197 0.75 8.56 -7.98
C PHE A 197 0.22 9.59 -8.99
N SER A 198 -0.54 10.58 -8.53
CA SER A 198 -1.09 11.66 -9.34
C SER A 198 -0.19 12.91 -9.41
N ASN A 199 1.01 12.87 -8.81
CA ASN A 199 1.93 14.00 -8.67
C ASN A 199 1.28 15.27 -8.07
N GLN A 200 0.42 15.08 -7.07
CA GLN A 200 -0.28 16.13 -6.32
C GLN A 200 0.32 16.28 -4.92
N PRO A 201 0.30 17.48 -4.32
CA PRO A 201 0.80 17.68 -2.97
C PRO A 201 0.09 16.79 -1.94
N GLN A 202 0.82 16.20 -1.00
CA GLN A 202 0.26 15.36 0.06
C GLN A 202 -0.55 16.18 1.04
N VAL A 203 -1.59 15.61 1.63
CA VAL A 203 -2.40 16.26 2.68
C VAL A 203 -1.83 15.97 4.05
N PHE A 204 -1.35 14.74 4.29
CA PHE A 204 -0.97 14.28 5.63
C PHE A 204 0.52 13.96 5.77
N GLY A 205 1.30 14.07 4.69
CA GLY A 205 2.75 13.86 4.70
C GLY A 205 3.12 12.44 5.14
N THR A 206 2.47 11.43 4.56
CA THR A 206 2.73 10.02 4.91
C THR A 206 3.70 9.32 3.96
N GLN A 207 3.90 9.83 2.75
CA GLN A 207 4.76 9.24 1.72
C GLN A 207 6.12 9.91 1.72
N MET A 208 7.14 9.14 2.12
CA MET A 208 8.53 9.58 2.21
C MET A 208 9.42 8.84 1.22
N THR A 209 10.54 9.47 0.89
CA THR A 209 11.65 8.89 0.15
C THR A 209 12.95 9.40 0.75
N MET A 210 14.02 8.63 0.67
CA MET A 210 15.34 9.07 1.14
C MET A 210 15.98 9.99 0.10
N ARG A 211 16.36 11.20 0.49
CA ARG A 211 17.08 12.15 -0.38
C ARG A 211 18.31 12.68 0.32
N ARG A 212 19.38 12.97 -0.43
CA ARG A 212 20.55 13.65 0.14
C ARG A 212 20.20 15.10 0.46
N ASN A 213 20.49 15.53 1.67
CA ASN A 213 20.42 16.93 2.07
C ASN A 213 21.66 17.72 1.60
N GLU A 214 21.72 19.01 1.95
CA GLU A 214 22.84 19.89 1.58
C GLU A 214 24.21 19.42 2.11
N SER A 215 24.22 18.67 3.22
CA SER A 215 25.44 18.06 3.79
C SER A 215 25.76 16.68 3.19
N GLY A 216 24.99 16.21 2.20
CA GLY A 216 25.17 14.91 1.55
C GLY A 216 24.61 13.71 2.31
N LEU A 217 23.95 13.90 3.46
CA LEU A 217 23.35 12.83 4.26
C LEU A 217 21.99 12.42 3.71
N LEU A 218 21.72 11.12 3.63
CA LEU A 218 20.38 10.61 3.28
C LEU A 218 19.42 10.86 4.44
N VAL A 219 18.35 11.62 4.16
CA VAL A 219 17.29 11.94 5.12
C VAL A 219 15.90 11.67 4.52
N PRO A 220 14.91 11.25 5.33
CA PRO A 220 13.54 11.13 4.89
C PRO A 220 13.02 12.49 4.44
N SER A 221 12.55 12.53 3.21
CA SER A 221 11.98 13.72 2.58
C SER A 221 10.63 13.35 1.96
N PRO A 222 9.63 14.26 1.98
CA PRO A 222 8.36 14.01 1.31
C PRO A 222 8.56 13.67 -0.17
N SER A 223 7.92 12.59 -0.65
CA SER A 223 8.04 12.15 -2.05
C SER A 223 7.56 13.22 -3.03
N VAL A 224 6.49 13.93 -2.64
CA VAL A 224 5.97 15.15 -3.25
C VAL A 224 5.70 16.19 -2.15
N PRO A 225 5.61 17.50 -2.47
CA PRO A 225 5.39 18.55 -1.47
C PRO A 225 4.17 18.30 -0.59
N ILE A 226 4.18 18.84 0.62
CA ILE A 226 3.04 18.79 1.54
C ILE A 226 2.19 20.05 1.35
N GLU A 227 0.89 19.88 1.13
CA GLU A 227 -0.09 20.95 1.12
C GLU A 227 -0.17 21.58 2.51
N ASP A 228 -0.07 22.91 2.58
CA ASP A 228 -0.19 23.69 3.83
C ASP A 228 0.50 23.03 5.04
N PRO A 229 1.85 23.06 5.08
CA PRO A 229 2.63 22.44 6.16
C PRO A 229 2.31 23.04 7.55
N THR A 230 1.85 24.29 7.60
CA THR A 230 1.53 25.00 8.85
C THR A 230 0.45 24.27 9.66
N HIS A 231 -0.57 23.73 8.98
CA HIS A 231 -1.71 23.04 9.61
C HIS A 231 -1.63 21.51 9.45
N LEU A 232 -0.46 20.98 9.10
CA LEU A 232 -0.25 19.55 8.87
C LEU A 232 -0.56 18.73 10.13
N ASN A 233 -0.02 19.14 11.27
CA ASN A 233 -0.18 18.39 12.52
C ASN A 233 -1.62 18.41 13.03
N ASP A 234 -2.40 19.46 12.75
CA ASP A 234 -3.84 19.49 13.05
C ASP A 234 -4.58 18.42 12.24
N ARG A 235 -4.30 18.32 10.93
CA ARG A 235 -4.88 17.28 10.08
C ARG A 235 -4.45 15.87 10.50
N ARG A 236 -3.19 15.69 10.89
CA ARG A 236 -2.68 14.39 11.37
C ARG A 236 -3.32 13.98 12.70
N ALA A 237 -3.50 14.92 13.63
CA ALA A 237 -4.16 14.67 14.90
C ALA A 237 -5.62 14.21 14.71
N LEU A 238 -6.36 14.82 13.78
CA LEU A 238 -7.73 14.42 13.44
C LEU A 238 -7.82 12.99 12.88
N MET A 239 -6.72 12.47 12.31
CA MET A 239 -6.62 11.10 11.81
C MET A 239 -6.00 10.13 12.83
N GLY A 240 -5.80 10.57 14.07
CA GLY A 240 -5.17 9.76 15.13
C GLY A 240 -3.68 9.47 14.90
N MET A 241 -3.00 10.31 14.12
CA MET A 241 -1.58 10.13 13.78
C MET A 241 -0.68 11.03 14.62
N VAL A 242 0.54 10.55 14.87
CA VAL A 242 1.59 11.33 15.56
C VAL A 242 1.98 12.57 14.73
N PRO A 243 2.50 13.64 15.37
CA PRO A 243 3.08 14.78 14.66
C PRO A 243 4.06 14.35 13.56
N HIS A 244 4.09 15.11 12.48
CA HIS A 244 4.89 14.77 11.30
C HIS A 244 6.38 14.66 11.61
N GLU A 245 6.88 15.51 12.50
CA GLU A 245 8.29 15.52 12.90
C GLU A 245 8.68 14.21 13.60
N GLN A 246 7.81 13.70 14.49
CA GLN A 246 8.02 12.42 15.18
C GLN A 246 7.96 11.24 14.19
N PHE A 247 7.09 11.32 13.19
CA PHE A 247 7.03 10.31 12.14
C PHE A 247 8.30 10.28 11.28
N VAL A 248 8.81 11.45 10.87
CA VAL A 248 10.06 11.58 10.11
C VAL A 248 11.25 11.07 10.94
N GLU A 249 11.31 11.43 12.22
CA GLU A 249 12.33 10.93 13.15
C GLU A 249 12.30 9.41 13.27
N ALA A 250 11.11 8.81 13.41
CA ALA A 250 10.97 7.35 13.46
C ALA A 250 11.49 6.65 12.19
N ILE A 251 11.27 7.24 11.01
CA ILE A 251 11.82 6.71 9.75
C ILE A 251 13.35 6.84 9.74
N GLN A 252 13.89 7.99 10.16
CA GLN A 252 15.33 8.20 10.22
C GLN A 252 16.00 7.20 11.17
N LEU A 253 15.42 6.96 12.36
CA LEU A 253 15.92 5.97 13.31
C LEU A 253 15.87 4.54 12.77
N ALA A 254 14.78 4.17 12.08
CA ALA A 254 14.66 2.87 11.43
C ALA A 254 15.71 2.68 10.32
N TYR A 255 15.96 3.73 9.53
CA TYR A 255 17.01 3.78 8.53
C TYR A 255 18.39 3.58 9.17
N GLU A 256 18.74 4.37 10.19
CA GLU A 256 20.04 4.25 10.87
C GLU A 256 20.25 2.89 11.54
N ALA A 257 19.21 2.35 12.18
CA ALA A 257 19.27 1.02 12.80
C ALA A 257 19.56 -0.05 11.76
N SER A 258 18.91 0.04 10.59
CA SER A 258 19.14 -0.92 9.51
C SER A 258 20.58 -0.88 9.00
N LEU A 259 21.25 0.28 8.93
CA LEU A 259 22.67 0.35 8.51
C LEU A 259 23.61 -0.47 9.40
N SER A 260 23.24 -0.69 10.66
CA SER A 260 24.05 -1.46 11.61
C SER A 260 23.82 -2.98 11.54
N GLU A 261 22.86 -3.44 10.73
CA GLU A 261 22.57 -4.85 10.49
C GLU A 261 23.18 -5.33 9.17
N PRO A 262 24.12 -6.30 9.17
CA PRO A 262 24.57 -6.91 7.93
C PRO A 262 23.38 -7.61 7.26
N ASN A 263 23.08 -7.22 6.02
CA ASN A 263 21.93 -7.62 5.16
C ASN A 263 20.63 -6.82 5.31
N SER A 264 20.65 -5.59 5.86
CA SER A 264 19.48 -4.71 5.73
C SER A 264 19.44 -3.98 4.38
N ALA A 265 18.23 -3.61 3.94
CA ALA A 265 17.94 -2.92 2.68
C ALA A 265 18.63 -1.55 2.50
N PHE A 266 19.29 -1.03 3.53
CA PHE A 266 19.88 0.31 3.52
C PHE A 266 21.39 0.31 3.64
N ALA A 267 22.00 -0.78 4.11
CA ALA A 267 23.46 -0.92 4.20
C ALA A 267 24.13 -0.98 2.81
N SER A 268 23.39 -1.40 1.79
CA SER A 268 23.89 -1.56 0.42
C SER A 268 23.83 -0.26 -0.42
N MET A 269 23.01 0.73 -0.03
CA MET A 269 22.98 2.05 -0.67
C MET A 269 24.26 2.90 -0.46
N GLU A 270 25.11 2.56 0.51
CA GLU A 270 26.42 3.20 0.69
C GLU A 270 27.49 2.62 -0.27
N ALA A 271 27.34 1.37 -0.70
CA ALA A 271 28.35 0.64 -1.47
C ALA A 271 28.49 1.10 -2.92
N ASP A 272 27.46 1.71 -3.51
CA ASP A 272 27.44 2.21 -4.90
C ASP A 272 28.07 3.61 -5.08
N SER A 273 28.84 4.09 -4.09
CA SER A 273 29.40 5.45 -4.10
C SER A 273 30.93 5.55 -4.02
N GLU A 274 31.67 4.47 -4.31
CA GLU A 274 33.12 4.51 -4.58
C GLU A 274 33.47 4.61 -6.07
#